data_AF-R4YYR2-F1
#
_entry.id   AF-R4YYR2-F1
#
_cell.length_a   1.000
_cell.length_b   1.000
_cell.length_c   1.000
_cell.angle_alpha   90.00
_cell.angle_beta   90.00
_cell.angle_gamma   90.00
#
_symmetry.space_group_name_H-M   'P 1'
#
loop_
_entity.id
_entity.type
_entity.pdbx_description
1 polymer ?
#
loop_
_entity_poly.entity_id
_entity_poly.type
_entity_poly.pdbx_seq_one_letter_code
_entity_poly.pdbx_strand_id
1 'polypeptide(L)'
;MAQHPQSGPYQLAHDKQPISLLRVDCDLYSSTRKVLTVLRPLIRSGTWILFDELIGYRTWEDHEYKAFMEFVDETGFEFDYIAYGLTYTLVHLL
;
A
#
# COMPACT_ATOMS: atom_id res chain seq x y z
N MET A 1 1.67 -30.67 -21.95
CA MET A 1 2.78 -29.83 -22.47
C MET A 1 2.22 -28.45 -22.81
N ALA A 2 2.05 -27.60 -21.81
CA ALA A 2 1.86 -26.17 -22.03
C ALA A 2 2.87 -25.49 -21.12
N GLN A 3 3.89 -24.92 -21.74
CA GLN A 3 5.00 -24.25 -21.06
C GLN A 3 4.44 -22.98 -20.42
N HIS A 4 4.49 -22.91 -19.09
CA HIS A 4 4.27 -21.66 -18.37
C HIS A 4 5.36 -20.65 -18.79
N PRO A 5 5.00 -19.45 -19.25
CA PRO A 5 5.99 -18.42 -19.52
C PRO A 5 6.59 -17.96 -18.20
N GLN A 6 7.90 -18.12 -18.08
CA GLN A 6 8.73 -17.59 -17.00
C GLN A 6 8.60 -16.07 -17.00
N SER A 7 7.85 -15.51 -16.06
CA SER A 7 7.71 -14.07 -15.83
C SER A 7 8.36 -13.73 -14.49
N GLY A 8 9.13 -12.64 -14.43
CA GLY A 8 9.76 -12.17 -13.18
C GLY A 8 8.71 -11.92 -12.08
N PRO A 9 9.12 -11.88 -10.80
CA PRO A 9 8.25 -12.24 -9.66
C PRO A 9 7.03 -11.33 -9.38
N TYR A 10 6.78 -10.26 -10.14
CA TYR A 10 5.72 -9.28 -9.84
C TYR A 10 4.94 -8.79 -11.06
N GLN A 11 4.74 -9.63 -12.07
CA GLN A 11 3.85 -9.29 -13.19
C GLN A 11 2.39 -9.40 -12.72
N LEU A 12 1.77 -8.29 -12.33
CA LEU A 12 0.33 -8.24 -12.07
C LEU A 12 -0.41 -8.44 -13.39
N ALA A 13 -0.86 -9.68 -13.65
CA ALA A 13 -1.78 -10.02 -14.72
C ALA A 13 -3.23 -9.63 -14.36
N HIS A 14 -3.40 -8.45 -13.75
CA HIS A 14 -4.71 -7.91 -13.47
C HIS A 14 -5.09 -6.93 -14.57
N ASP A 15 -6.36 -7.01 -15.01
CA ASP A 15 -7.00 -5.94 -15.75
C ASP A 15 -6.63 -4.61 -15.08
N LYS A 16 -6.36 -3.56 -15.87
CA LYS A 16 -5.93 -2.23 -15.40
C LYS A 16 -7.00 -1.49 -14.56
N GLN A 17 -7.87 -2.23 -13.88
CA GLN A 17 -8.91 -1.76 -13.02
C GLN A 17 -8.31 -1.20 -11.73
N PRO A 18 -8.80 -0.05 -11.28
CA PRO A 18 -8.32 0.52 -10.03
C PRO A 18 -8.64 -0.35 -8.82
N ILE A 19 -7.74 -0.33 -7.84
CA ILE A 19 -7.88 -1.05 -6.57
C ILE A 19 -8.94 -0.36 -5.73
N SER A 20 -9.96 -1.12 -5.31
CA SER A 20 -10.96 -0.63 -4.36
C SER A 20 -10.45 -0.70 -2.92
N LEU A 21 -9.76 -1.79 -2.55
CA LEU A 21 -9.14 -1.99 -1.23
C LEU A 21 -7.75 -2.60 -1.40
N LEU A 22 -6.75 -1.98 -0.78
CA LEU A 22 -5.39 -2.48 -0.66
C LEU A 22 -5.10 -2.82 0.81
N ARG A 23 -4.78 -4.08 1.10
CA ARG A 23 -4.24 -4.46 2.42
C ARG A 23 -2.72 -4.52 2.34
N VAL A 24 -2.04 -3.84 3.27
CA VAL A 24 -0.59 -3.77 3.43
C VAL A 24 -0.24 -4.42 4.77
N ASP A 25 0.58 -5.46 4.71
CA ASP A 25 1.01 -6.30 5.83
C ASP A 25 2.48 -6.67 5.54
N CYS A 26 3.31 -5.64 5.46
CA CYS A 26 4.67 -5.73 4.91
C CYS A 26 5.75 -5.60 5.97
N ASP A 27 5.41 -5.03 7.13
CA ASP A 27 6.22 -4.65 8.29
C ASP A 27 7.33 -3.63 7.97
N LEU A 28 8.13 -3.89 6.95
CA LEU A 28 9.32 -3.12 6.61
C LEU A 28 9.01 -1.96 5.66
N TYR A 29 9.65 -0.82 5.91
CA TYR A 29 9.65 0.34 5.02
C TYR A 29 9.93 -0.04 3.55
N SER A 30 10.99 -0.82 3.28
CA SER A 30 11.40 -1.16 1.92
C SER A 30 10.35 -1.98 1.18
N SER A 31 9.70 -2.92 1.87
CA SER A 31 8.61 -3.74 1.35
C SER A 31 7.38 -2.88 1.04
N THR A 32 6.92 -2.09 2.02
CA THR A 32 5.77 -1.20 1.87
C THR A 32 5.97 -0.20 0.74
N ARG A 33 7.14 0.45 0.71
CA ARG A 33 7.52 1.42 -0.33
C ARG A 33 7.52 0.79 -1.72
N LYS A 34 8.04 -0.45 -1.84
CA LYS A 34 8.06 -1.18 -3.10
C LYS A 34 6.66 -1.49 -3.59
N VAL A 35 5.78 -1.98 -2.72
CA VAL A 35 4.38 -2.32 -3.06
C VAL A 35 3.61 -1.08 -3.50
N LEU A 36 3.66 0.01 -2.73
CA LEU A 36 3.01 1.27 -3.08
C LEU A 36 3.50 1.82 -4.42
N THR A 37 4.81 1.71 -4.70
CA THR A 37 5.39 2.14 -5.99
C THR A 37 4.90 1.30 -7.16
N VAL A 38 4.89 -0.03 -7.03
CA VAL A 38 4.45 -0.95 -8.08
C VAL A 38 2.96 -0.81 -8.34
N LEU A 39 2.16 -0.62 -7.29
CA LEU A 39 0.71 -0.50 -7.37
C LEU A 39 0.21 0.91 -7.67
N ARG A 40 1.09 1.93 -7.64
CA ARG A 40 0.73 3.34 -7.91
C ARG A 40 -0.21 3.53 -9.10
N PRO A 41 -0.04 2.87 -10.28
CA PRO A 41 -0.94 3.05 -11.43
C PRO A 41 -2.39 2.59 -11.19
N LEU A 42 -2.64 1.82 -10.14
CA LEU A 42 -3.95 1.25 -9.80
C LEU A 42 -4.57 1.90 -8.56
N ILE A 43 -3.81 2.71 -7.82
CA ILE A 43 -4.29 3.47 -6.65
C ILE A 43 -4.84 4.81 -7.13
N ARG A 44 -6.05 5.17 -6.69
CA ARG A 44 -6.72 6.42 -7.04
C ARG A 44 -7.48 6.99 -5.85
N SER A 45 -7.97 8.22 -5.99
CA SER A 45 -9.02 8.77 -5.13
C SER A 45 -10.19 7.78 -4.99
N GLY A 46 -10.62 7.54 -3.76
CA GLY A 46 -11.61 6.52 -3.40
C GLY A 46 -11.03 5.12 -3.10
N THR A 47 -9.72 4.91 -3.22
CA THR A 47 -9.07 3.67 -2.78
C THR A 47 -9.00 3.63 -1.25
N TRP A 48 -9.39 2.49 -0.69
CA TRP A 48 -9.19 2.17 0.73
C TRP A 48 -7.85 1.49 0.92
N ILE A 49 -7.08 1.89 1.94
CA ILE A 49 -5.83 1.23 2.30
C ILE A 49 -5.87 0.82 3.77
N LEU A 50 -5.69 -0.47 4.03
CA LEU A 50 -5.62 -1.06 5.37
C LEU A 50 -4.19 -1.49 5.64
N PHE A 51 -3.56 -0.92 6.66
CA PHE A 51 -2.24 -1.28 7.16
C PHE A 51 -2.38 -2.16 8.40
N ASP A 52 -1.58 -3.23 8.52
CA ASP A 52 -1.50 -4.07 9.72
C ASP A 52 -0.84 -3.29 10.87
N GLU A 53 0.26 -2.57 10.61
CA GLU A 53 1.03 -1.93 11.68
C GLU A 53 1.50 -0.50 11.36
N LEU A 54 0.56 0.38 11.01
CA LEU A 54 0.90 1.76 10.69
C LEU A 54 1.40 2.57 11.91
N ILE A 55 0.92 2.29 13.12
CA ILE A 55 1.19 3.10 14.32
C ILE A 55 1.32 2.24 15.59
N GLY A 56 1.97 2.78 16.63
CA GLY A 56 1.77 2.33 18.02
C GLY A 56 2.86 1.46 18.65
N TYR A 57 3.87 1.02 17.90
CA TYR A 57 5.02 0.26 18.42
C TYR A 57 6.34 1.03 18.30
N ARG A 58 7.35 0.73 19.12
CA ARG A 58 8.64 1.46 19.05
C ARG A 58 9.21 1.41 17.62
N THR A 59 9.57 2.57 17.07
CA THR A 59 10.06 2.79 15.68
C THR A 59 9.02 2.70 14.56
N TRP A 60 7.71 2.60 14.84
CA TRP A 60 6.64 2.57 13.82
C TRP A 60 6.77 3.66 12.74
N GLU A 61 7.23 4.85 13.15
CA GLU A 61 7.41 6.02 12.27
C GLU A 61 8.40 5.76 11.14
N ASP A 62 9.37 4.85 11.30
CA ASP A 62 10.41 4.55 10.31
C ASP A 62 10.02 3.47 9.29
N HIS A 63 8.84 2.85 9.45
CA HIS A 63 8.39 1.67 8.72
C HIS A 63 7.26 1.98 7.72
N GLU A 64 6.10 1.32 7.85
CA GLU A 64 4.96 1.50 6.95
C GLU A 64 4.49 2.96 6.90
N TYR A 65 4.53 3.64 8.05
CA TYR A 65 4.15 5.05 8.14
C TYR A 65 5.01 5.94 7.25
N LYS A 66 6.33 5.87 7.37
CA LYS A 66 7.24 6.65 6.52
C LYS A 66 6.99 6.37 5.04
N ALA A 67 6.88 5.10 4.66
CA ALA A 67 6.65 4.72 3.27
C ALA A 67 5.33 5.29 2.74
N PHE A 68 4.28 5.31 3.55
CA PHE A 68 2.98 5.87 3.19
C PHE A 68 3.02 7.41 3.12
N MET A 69 3.65 8.09 4.08
CA MET A 69 3.76 9.55 4.08
C MET A 69 4.57 10.06 2.88
N GLU A 70 5.67 9.40 2.53
CA GLU A 70 6.42 9.71 1.30
C GLU A 70 5.61 9.41 0.04
N PHE A 71 4.81 8.36 0.03
CA PHE A 71 3.91 8.06 -1.09
C PHE A 71 2.85 9.16 -1.26
N VAL A 72 2.27 9.65 -0.17
CA VAL A 72 1.32 10.77 -0.17
C VAL A 72 1.99 12.05 -0.69
N ASP A 73 3.18 12.40 -0.20
CA ASP A 73 3.93 13.59 -0.63
C ASP A 73 4.23 13.56 -2.15
N GLU A 74 4.65 12.41 -2.68
CA GLU A 74 5.00 12.25 -4.10
C GLU A 74 3.80 12.15 -5.05
N THR A 75 2.62 11.82 -4.53
CA THR A 75 1.40 11.66 -5.32
C THR A 75 0.47 12.85 -5.21
N GLY A 76 0.58 13.62 -4.12
CA GLY A 76 -0.38 14.66 -3.75
C GLY A 76 -1.73 14.10 -3.32
N PHE A 77 -1.83 12.81 -2.97
CA PHE A 77 -3.08 12.27 -2.46
C PHE A 77 -3.40 12.87 -1.10
N GLU A 78 -4.61 13.38 -0.94
CA GLU A 78 -5.17 13.63 0.37
C GLU A 78 -5.82 12.34 0.90
N PHE A 79 -5.90 12.20 2.22
CA PHE A 79 -6.49 11.02 2.82
C PHE A 79 -7.09 11.32 4.20
N ASP A 80 -8.08 10.52 4.57
CA ASP A 80 -8.67 10.52 5.90
C ASP A 80 -8.31 9.23 6.64
N TYR A 81 -8.01 9.35 7.94
CA TYR A 81 -8.00 8.21 8.84
C TYR A 81 -9.44 7.83 9.19
N ILE A 82 -9.87 6.62 8.84
CA ILE A 82 -11.24 6.16 9.05
C ILE A 82 -11.36 5.28 10.29
N ALA A 83 -10.38 4.40 10.51
CA ALA A 83 -10.28 3.58 11.72
C ALA A 83 -8.81 3.35 12.04
N TYR A 84 -8.42 3.39 13.31
CA TYR A 84 -7.04 3.22 13.72
C TYR A 84 -6.95 2.60 15.12
N GLY A 85 -5.92 1.80 15.33
CA GLY A 85 -5.62 1.14 16.58
C GLY A 85 -4.25 0.49 16.52
N LEU A 86 -3.85 -0.17 17.61
CA LEU A 86 -2.52 -0.77 17.73
C LEU A 86 -2.25 -1.93 16.76
N THR A 87 -3.29 -2.46 16.10
CA THR A 87 -3.19 -3.64 15.23
C THR A 87 -3.66 -3.40 13.81
N TYR A 88 -4.28 -2.26 13.51
CA TYR A 88 -4.79 -1.95 12.17
C TYR A 88 -4.99 -0.44 12.02
N THR A 89 -4.67 0.09 10.83
CA THR A 89 -5.10 1.44 10.43
C THR A 89 -5.68 1.44 9.02
N LEU A 90 -6.92 1.93 8.90
CA LEU A 90 -7.64 2.11 7.64
C LEU A 90 -7.64 3.59 7.26
N VAL A 91 -7.16 3.88 6.06
CA VAL A 91 -7.26 5.19 5.42
C VAL A 91 -8.11 5.13 4.17
N HIS A 92 -8.76 6.24 3.85
CA HIS A 92 -9.50 6.45 2.61
C HIS A 92 -8.87 7.60 1.83
N LEU A 93 -8.40 7.34 0.61
CA LEU A 93 -7.84 8.38 -0.25
C LEU A 93 -8.95 9.25 -0.82
N LEU A 94 -8.75 10.57 -0.78
CA LEU A 94 -9.73 11.57 -1.24
C LEU A 94 -9.58 11.88 -2.74
#